data_AF-A0A953PHX9-F1
#
_entry.id   AF-A0A953PHX9-F1
#
_cell.length_a   1.000
_cell.length_b   1.000
_cell.length_c   1.000
_cell.angle_alpha   90.00
_cell.angle_beta   90.00
_cell.angle_gamma   90.00
#
_symmetry.space_group_name_H-M   'P 1'
#
loop_
_entity.id
_entity.type
_entity.pdbx_description
1 polymer ?
#
loop_
_entity_poly.entity_id
_entity_poly.type
_entity_poly.pdbx_seq_one_letter_code
_entity_poly.pdbx_strand_id
1 'polypeptide(L)' 'MKVISVNVGGPRRVEWQGRSILTSIVKSPVTGPVIVEPMNLEGDKQSGLTVHGDG' A
#
# COMPACT_ATOMS: atom_id res chain seq x y z
N MET A 1 20.53 -6.33 -10.67
CA MET A 1 19.20 -6.28 -10.02
C MET A 1 18.41 -5.16 -10.68
N LYS A 2 17.11 -5.34 -11.00
CA LYS A 2 16.27 -4.35 -11.70
C LYS A 2 14.87 -4.33 -11.08
N VAL A 3 14.36 -3.15 -10.74
CA VAL A 3 12.95 -2.95 -10.38
C VAL A 3 12.14 -2.91 -11.68
N ILE A 4 11.14 -3.79 -11.80
CA ILE A 4 10.31 -3.92 -13.01
C ILE A 4 8.97 -3.19 -12.91
N SER A 5 8.53 -2.86 -11.71
CA SER A 5 7.25 -2.19 -11.45
C SER A 5 7.27 -1.56 -10.06
N VAL A 6 6.64 -0.39 -9.94
CA VAL A 6 6.30 0.24 -8.67
C VAL A 6 4.78 0.23 -8.56
N ASN A 7 4.26 -0.24 -7.43
CA ASN A 7 2.83 -0.36 -7.19
C ASN A 7 2.45 0.33 -5.89
N VAL A 8 1.40 1.16 -5.93
CA VAL A 8 0.90 1.94 -4.78
C VAL A 8 -0.57 1.64 -4.51
N GLY A 9 -1.02 1.87 -3.29
CA GLY A 9 -2.41 1.68 -2.87
C GLY A 9 -2.59 1.84 -1.36
N GLY A 10 -3.69 2.49 -0.97
CA GLY A 10 -4.04 2.70 0.43
C GLY A 10 -4.98 1.62 1.01
N PRO A 11 -5.26 1.71 2.33
CA PRO A 11 -6.20 0.83 3.00
C PRO A 11 -7.58 0.88 2.35
N ARG A 12 -8.14 -0.29 2.02
CA ARG A 12 -9.50 -0.43 1.48
C ARG A 12 -10.21 -1.63 2.10
N ARG A 13 -11.54 -1.56 2.18
CA ARG A 13 -12.35 -2.71 2.60
C ARG A 13 -12.47 -3.71 1.45
N VAL A 14 -12.22 -4.98 1.74
CA VAL A 14 -12.42 -6.10 0.82
C VAL A 14 -13.17 -7.22 1.52
N GLU A 15 -13.96 -7.97 0.77
CA GLU A 15 -14.59 -9.18 1.27
C GLU A 15 -13.60 -10.34 1.24
N TRP A 16 -13.37 -10.96 2.41
CA TRP A 16 -12.52 -12.12 2.57
C TRP A 16 -13.18 -13.12 3.52
N GLN A 17 -13.44 -14.34 3.03
CA GLN A 17 -14.10 -15.40 3.80
C GLN A 17 -15.43 -14.96 4.43
N GLY A 18 -16.23 -14.18 3.69
CA GLY A 18 -17.51 -13.65 4.15
C GLY A 18 -17.40 -12.54 5.20
N ARG A 19 -16.22 -11.93 5.37
CA ARG A 19 -15.98 -10.80 6.28
C ARG A 19 -15.41 -9.62 5.51
N SER A 20 -15.92 -8.42 5.82
CA SER A 20 -15.36 -7.17 5.35
C SER A 20 -14.11 -6.78 6.17
N ILE A 21 -12.92 -6.94 5.60
CA ILE A 21 -11.64 -6.61 6.25
C ILE A 21 -11.03 -5.35 5.65
N LEU A 22 -10.39 -4.51 6.48
CA LEU A 22 -9.58 -3.39 6.02
C LEU A 22 -8.15 -3.88 5.74
N THR A 23 -7.65 -3.65 4.52
CA THR A 23 -6.32 -4.10 4.13
C THR A 23 -5.70 -3.14 3.10
N SER A 24 -4.37 -3.03 3.10
CA SER A 24 -3.58 -2.35 2.06
C SER A 24 -2.94 -3.31 1.05
N ILE A 25 -3.37 -4.58 1.00
CA ILE A 25 -2.73 -5.59 0.15
C ILE A 25 -2.86 -5.29 -1.34
N VAL A 26 -3.91 -4.56 -1.75
CA VAL A 26 -4.15 -4.31 -3.17
C VAL A 26 -3.46 -3.04 -3.60
N LYS A 27 -2.52 -3.22 -4.54
CA LYS A 27 -1.72 -2.16 -5.15
C LYS A 27 -1.93 -2.17 -6.66
N SER A 28 -1.76 -1.01 -7.28
CA SER A 28 -1.82 -0.83 -8.73
C SER A 28 -0.53 -0.22 -9.25
N PRO A 29 -0.08 -0.56 -10.47
CA PRO A 29 1.14 -0.02 -11.03
C PRO A 29 1.01 1.48 -11.31
N VAL A 30 2.09 2.21 -11.07
CA VAL A 30 2.22 3.61 -11.49
C VAL A 30 3.24 3.74 -12.62
N THR A 31 3.00 4.70 -13.50
CA THR A 31 3.88 5.01 -14.62
C THR A 31 4.72 6.24 -14.30
N GLY A 32 6.01 6.18 -14.59
CA GLY A 32 6.95 7.29 -14.37
C GLY A 32 7.53 7.33 -12.95
N PRO A 33 8.25 8.41 -12.61
CA PRO A 33 8.79 8.60 -11.27
C PRO A 33 7.69 8.67 -10.21
N VAL A 34 7.95 8.14 -9.01
CA VAL A 34 7.09 8.28 -7.83
C VAL A 34 7.86 9.01 -6.73
N ILE A 35 7.17 9.89 -6.00
CA ILE A 35 7.78 10.56 -4.85
C ILE A 35 7.92 9.56 -3.70
N VAL A 36 9.10 9.56 -3.08
CA VAL A 36 9.39 8.80 -1.86
C VAL A 36 9.21 9.76 -0.68
N GLU A 37 8.26 9.45 0.19
CA GLU A 37 8.04 10.13 1.45
C GLU A 37 8.78 9.40 2.59
N PRO A 38 8.92 9.99 3.79
CA PRO A 38 9.63 9.34 4.89
C PRO A 38 9.13 7.93 5.23
N MET A 39 7.86 7.64 4.95
CA MET A 39 7.24 6.37 5.34
C MET A 39 6.53 5.61 4.22
N ASN A 40 6.22 6.27 3.10
CA ASN A 40 5.46 5.67 2.01
C ASN A 40 5.94 6.22 0.66
N LEU A 41 5.37 5.70 -0.41
CA LEU A 41 5.40 6.33 -1.71
C LEU A 41 4.16 7.20 -1.88
N GLU A 42 4.23 8.24 -2.69
CA GLU A 42 3.04 9.00 -3.06
C GLU A 42 1.95 8.08 -3.64
N GLY A 43 0.75 8.16 -3.06
CA GLY A 43 -0.37 7.28 -3.39
C GLY A 43 -0.38 5.93 -2.65
N ASP A 44 0.62 5.65 -1.81
CA ASP A 44 0.72 4.43 -1.00
C ASP A 44 0.42 4.67 0.48
N LYS A 45 -0.15 3.68 1.15
CA LYS A 45 -0.34 3.74 2.61
C LYS A 45 -0.47 2.36 3.24
N GLN A 46 0.22 2.16 4.36
CA GLN A 46 0.07 0.97 5.20
C GLN A 46 -1.26 0.98 5.99
N SER A 47 -1.85 -0.19 6.21
CA SER A 47 -3.04 -0.36 7.04
C SER A 47 -2.65 -0.74 8.46
N GLY A 48 -2.88 0.11 9.45
CA GLY A 48 -2.64 -0.22 10.86
C GLY A 48 -1.20 0.06 11.31
N LEU A 49 -0.95 1.30 11.70
CA LEU A 49 0.37 1.81 12.09
C LEU A 49 0.94 1.12 13.34
N THR A 50 0.08 0.57 14.20
CA THR A 50 0.44 -0.03 15.49
C THR A 50 1.13 -1.39 15.39
N VAL A 51 1.00 -2.11 14.26
CA VAL A 51 1.61 -3.45 14.07
C VAL A 51 2.55 -3.50 12.87
N HIS A 52 2.59 -2.44 12.07
CA HIS A 52 3.48 -2.31 10.91
C HIS A 52 4.63 -1.33 11.13
N GLY A 53 4.71 -0.76 12.34
CA GLY A 53 5.79 0.10 12.78
C GLY A 53 5.67 1.47 12.14
N ASP A 54 4.89 2.35 12.77
CA ASP A 54 4.82 3.77 12.43
C ASP A 54 4.64 4.56 13.75
N GLY A 55 5.58 4.34 14.68
CA GLY A 55 5.54 4.87 16.06
C GLY A 55 4.77 4.01 17.04
#